data_AF-A0A538N1S8-F1
#
_entry.id   AF-A0A538N1S8-F1
#
_cell.length_a   1.000
_cell.length_b   1.000
_cell.length_c   1.000
_cell.angle_alpha   90.00
_cell.angle_beta   90.00
_cell.angle_gamma   90.00
#
_symmetry.space_group_name_H-M   'P 1'
#
loop_
_entity.id
_entity.type
_entity.pdbx_description
1 polymer ?
#
loop_
_entity_poly.entity_id
_entity_poly.type
_entity_poly.pdbx_seq_one_letter_code
_entity_poly.pdbx_strand_id
1 'polypeptide(L)'
;MPVPVRGLFQQRIAGDDALLRLAALRFAEAGMPAEVYANDPDELDRLLRYVPRHPVLPVVHLNRAVNLFDAAGRATVEAFATRFAGRVAGIVVHDRAAMRGRTAEVVDALREVGRPRRDGPVVFLEYAVGLGPAWYAELAARIADVELASVCIDIGHVGIQAARDALAVTRPGIELGTVTAESVADVQDATRAALPVVLDLVRAVGPLGKTVHLHLHDGHPLIPGLADHFSFLTRVPVPFAVDGRRSLDPMYGPAGLAEILRVATEACGTGRASFTLEIHQVEGRLPVHDTDLFGHWRDLTNAERMNYWLAVLADNHLLARTALRC
;
A
#
# COMPACT_ATOMS: atom_id res chain seq x y z
N MET A 1 14.73 -15.88 7.47
CA MET A 1 13.78 -16.06 6.35
C MET A 1 13.75 -14.77 5.53
N PRO A 2 13.64 -14.81 4.20
CA PRO A 2 13.58 -13.60 3.39
C PRO A 2 12.34 -12.77 3.76
N VAL A 3 12.48 -11.45 3.78
CA VAL A 3 11.37 -10.55 4.14
C VAL A 3 10.31 -10.64 3.05
N PRO A 4 9.05 -10.99 3.40
CA PRO A 4 8.02 -11.20 2.39
C PRO A 4 7.47 -9.87 1.88
N VAL A 5 7.24 -9.83 0.57
CA VAL A 5 6.55 -8.72 -0.11
C VAL A 5 5.24 -9.27 -0.65
N ARG A 6 4.12 -8.79 -0.12
CA ARG A 6 2.79 -9.13 -0.61
C ARG A 6 2.48 -8.35 -1.87
N GLY A 7 1.54 -8.83 -2.66
CA GLY A 7 0.85 -8.06 -3.69
C GLY A 7 -0.62 -7.89 -3.33
N LEU A 8 -1.22 -6.79 -3.78
CA LEU A 8 -2.66 -6.58 -3.69
C LEU A 8 -3.43 -7.64 -4.49
N PHE A 9 -4.20 -8.47 -3.79
CA PHE A 9 -5.11 -9.47 -4.33
C PHE A 9 -6.53 -8.93 -4.32
N GLN A 10 -7.03 -8.58 -5.50
CA GLN A 10 -8.35 -7.96 -5.66
C GLN A 10 -8.93 -8.27 -7.04
N GLN A 11 -10.24 -8.49 -7.13
CA GLN A 11 -10.93 -8.42 -8.41
C GLN A 11 -11.11 -6.95 -8.81
N ARG A 12 -10.12 -6.39 -9.50
CA ARG A 12 -10.13 -4.97 -9.90
C ARG A 12 -11.03 -4.66 -11.08
N ILE A 13 -11.29 -5.64 -11.93
CA ILE A 13 -12.04 -5.49 -13.17
C ILE A 13 -13.39 -6.20 -13.03
N ALA A 14 -14.43 -5.60 -13.60
CA ALA A 14 -15.76 -6.21 -13.63
C ALA A 14 -15.74 -7.54 -14.40
N GLY A 15 -16.34 -8.57 -13.81
CA GLY A 15 -16.38 -9.93 -14.33
C GLY A 15 -16.87 -10.91 -13.28
N ASP A 16 -16.77 -12.20 -13.59
CA ASP A 16 -17.08 -13.28 -12.65
C ASP A 16 -15.82 -13.77 -11.91
N ASP A 17 -16.00 -14.83 -11.11
CA ASP A 17 -14.95 -15.44 -10.30
C ASP A 17 -13.79 -16.04 -11.14
N ALA A 18 -13.89 -16.14 -12.48
CA ALA A 18 -12.75 -16.52 -13.31
C ALA A 18 -11.59 -15.53 -13.19
N LEU A 19 -11.87 -14.24 -12.95
CA LEU A 19 -10.83 -13.23 -12.70
C LEU A 19 -10.10 -13.46 -11.38
N LEU A 20 -10.80 -13.92 -10.33
CA LEU A 20 -10.18 -14.30 -9.06
C LEU A 20 -9.33 -15.58 -9.21
N ARG A 21 -9.75 -16.51 -10.05
CA ARG A 21 -8.97 -17.72 -10.39
C ARG A 21 -7.71 -17.37 -11.20
N LEU A 22 -7.81 -16.43 -12.15
CA LEU A 22 -6.65 -15.88 -12.86
C LEU A 22 -5.68 -15.20 -11.89
N ALA A 23 -6.18 -14.39 -10.96
CA ALA A 23 -5.34 -13.78 -9.92
C ALA A 23 -4.64 -14.85 -9.07
N ALA A 24 -5.36 -15.88 -8.64
CA ALA A 24 -4.81 -17.01 -7.89
C ALA A 24 -3.67 -17.70 -8.64
N LEU A 25 -3.87 -17.96 -9.94
CA LEU A 25 -2.86 -18.56 -10.81
C LEU A 25 -1.60 -17.70 -10.89
N ARG A 26 -1.73 -16.40 -11.22
CA ARG A 26 -0.59 -15.49 -11.36
C ARG A 26 0.15 -15.26 -10.03
N PHE A 27 -0.56 -15.20 -8.91
CA PHE A 27 0.08 -15.12 -7.58
C PHE A 27 0.86 -16.39 -7.24
N ALA A 28 0.33 -17.57 -7.58
CA ALA A 28 1.01 -18.84 -7.36
C ALA A 28 2.27 -18.95 -8.23
N GLU A 29 2.20 -18.58 -9.51
CA GLU A 29 3.34 -18.54 -10.43
C GLU A 29 4.46 -17.60 -9.94
N ALA A 30 4.09 -16.42 -9.43
CA ALA A 30 5.03 -15.45 -8.87
C ALA A 30 5.56 -15.82 -7.47
N GLY A 31 4.97 -16.82 -6.81
CA GLY A 31 5.24 -17.15 -5.40
C GLY A 31 4.98 -15.95 -4.48
N MET A 32 3.92 -15.19 -4.76
CA MET A 32 3.61 -13.91 -4.12
C MET A 32 2.52 -14.10 -3.05
N PRO A 33 2.75 -13.71 -1.77
CA PRO A 33 1.70 -13.66 -0.77
C PRO A 33 0.73 -12.50 -1.04
N ALA A 34 -0.45 -12.54 -0.43
CA ALA A 34 -1.53 -11.60 -0.71
C ALA A 34 -1.76 -10.59 0.41
N GLU A 35 -2.09 -9.36 0.03
CA GLU A 35 -2.96 -8.49 0.82
C GLU A 35 -4.33 -8.42 0.16
N VAL A 36 -5.40 -8.49 0.93
CA VAL A 36 -6.77 -8.62 0.41
C VAL A 36 -7.61 -7.44 0.88
N TYR A 37 -8.34 -6.81 -0.03
CA TYR A 37 -9.36 -5.82 0.34
C TYR A 37 -10.67 -6.53 0.66
N ALA A 38 -11.27 -6.22 1.81
CA ALA A 38 -12.57 -6.75 2.18
C ALA A 38 -13.44 -5.72 2.92
N ASN A 39 -14.72 -5.68 2.56
CA ASN A 39 -15.71 -4.80 3.19
C ASN A 39 -16.26 -5.39 4.49
N ASP A 40 -16.40 -6.72 4.53
CA ASP A 40 -16.94 -7.44 5.67
C ASP A 40 -16.30 -8.84 5.83
N PRO A 41 -16.50 -9.50 6.99
CA PRO A 41 -15.91 -10.82 7.24
C PRO A 41 -16.39 -11.93 6.30
N ASP A 42 -17.61 -11.87 5.76
CA ASP A 42 -18.10 -12.91 4.83
C ASP A 42 -17.43 -12.76 3.46
N GLU A 43 -17.24 -11.53 3.01
CA GLU A 43 -16.46 -11.24 1.80
C GLU A 43 -15.02 -11.74 1.93
N LEU A 44 -14.34 -11.48 3.05
CA LEU A 44 -12.98 -12.00 3.26
C LEU A 44 -12.94 -13.53 3.24
N ASP A 45 -13.90 -14.20 3.89
CA ASP A 45 -13.94 -15.67 3.86
C ASP A 45 -14.14 -16.24 2.45
N ARG A 46 -14.91 -15.54 1.60
CA ARG A 46 -15.04 -15.88 0.18
C ARG A 46 -13.72 -15.67 -0.57
N LEU A 47 -13.08 -14.51 -0.41
CA LEU A 47 -11.84 -14.16 -1.11
C LEU A 47 -10.67 -15.08 -0.73
N LEU A 48 -10.56 -15.46 0.55
CA LEU A 48 -9.52 -16.37 1.03
C LEU A 48 -9.58 -17.78 0.41
N ARG A 49 -10.70 -18.16 -0.23
CA ARG A 49 -10.80 -19.42 -0.99
C ARG A 49 -10.02 -19.38 -2.30
N TYR A 50 -9.76 -18.18 -2.82
CA TYR A 50 -9.02 -17.95 -4.05
C TYR A 50 -7.54 -17.63 -3.78
N VAL A 51 -7.21 -17.02 -2.64
CA VAL A 51 -5.82 -16.71 -2.29
C VAL A 51 -4.99 -18.01 -2.25
N PRO A 52 -3.88 -18.11 -3.01
CA PRO A 52 -3.10 -19.33 -3.06
C PRO A 52 -2.43 -19.60 -1.71
N ARG A 53 -2.26 -20.89 -1.38
CA ARG A 53 -1.55 -21.29 -0.15
C ARG A 53 -0.12 -20.78 -0.19
N HIS A 54 0.29 -20.10 0.88
CA HIS A 54 1.62 -19.54 1.01
C HIS A 54 2.09 -19.62 2.49
N PRO A 55 3.39 -19.82 2.77
CA PRO A 55 3.91 -19.85 4.15
C PRO A 55 3.72 -18.54 4.93
N VAL A 56 3.54 -17.43 4.21
CA VAL A 56 3.30 -16.10 4.77
C VAL A 56 1.81 -15.82 4.72
N LEU A 57 1.22 -15.57 5.88
CA LEU A 57 -0.20 -15.25 6.00
C LEU A 57 -0.53 -13.92 5.30
N PRO A 58 -1.73 -13.81 4.70
CA PRO A 58 -2.17 -12.58 4.08
C PRO A 58 -2.43 -11.47 5.09
N VAL A 59 -2.40 -10.22 4.62
CA VAL A 59 -2.93 -9.06 5.36
C VAL A 59 -4.32 -8.74 4.78
N VAL A 60 -5.21 -8.16 5.59
CA VAL A 60 -6.49 -7.63 5.10
C VAL A 60 -6.53 -6.12 5.25
N HIS A 61 -6.87 -5.44 4.15
CA HIS A 61 -7.17 -4.03 4.15
C HIS A 61 -8.69 -3.82 4.30
N LEU A 62 -9.10 -3.12 5.35
CA LEU A 62 -10.52 -2.86 5.57
C LEU A 62 -11.03 -1.71 4.71
N ASN A 63 -12.35 -1.69 4.51
CA ASN A 63 -13.02 -0.60 3.82
C ASN A 63 -12.69 0.75 4.48
N ARG A 64 -12.42 1.75 3.64
CA ARG A 64 -12.13 3.12 4.04
C ARG A 64 -13.22 3.83 4.83
N ALA A 65 -14.35 3.23 5.12
CA ALA A 65 -15.41 3.76 5.99
C ALA A 65 -15.24 3.32 7.45
N VAL A 66 -14.47 2.26 7.73
CA VAL A 66 -14.22 1.78 9.10
C VAL A 66 -13.50 2.85 9.91
N ASN A 67 -14.07 3.28 11.03
CA ASN A 67 -13.53 4.35 11.85
C ASN A 67 -13.44 3.91 13.31
N LEU A 68 -12.24 4.01 13.89
CA LEU A 68 -11.98 3.58 15.27
C LEU A 68 -12.71 4.43 16.32
N PHE A 69 -13.20 5.61 15.99
CA PHE A 69 -13.96 6.44 16.93
C PHE A 69 -15.40 5.96 17.15
N ASP A 70 -16.02 5.28 16.19
CA ASP A 70 -17.36 4.74 16.39
C ASP A 70 -17.33 3.27 16.82
N ALA A 71 -18.36 2.85 17.56
CA ALA A 71 -18.44 1.50 18.10
C ALA A 71 -18.61 0.45 16.99
N ALA A 72 -19.23 0.81 15.87
CA ALA A 72 -19.45 -0.08 14.73
C ALA A 72 -18.14 -0.43 14.02
N GLY A 73 -17.24 0.54 13.84
CA GLY A 73 -15.92 0.36 13.27
C GLY A 73 -15.05 -0.51 14.16
N ARG A 74 -15.03 -0.27 15.47
CA ARG A 74 -14.32 -1.14 16.43
C ARG A 74 -14.87 -2.56 16.44
N ALA A 75 -16.19 -2.74 16.43
CA ALA A 75 -16.83 -4.05 16.32
C ALA A 75 -16.49 -4.76 15.00
N THR A 76 -16.37 -4.01 13.90
CA THR A 76 -15.94 -4.55 12.61
C THR A 76 -14.51 -5.09 12.72
N VAL A 77 -13.56 -4.28 13.20
CA VAL A 77 -12.15 -4.72 13.41
C VAL A 77 -12.09 -5.96 14.30
N GLU A 78 -12.86 -5.98 15.39
CA GLU A 78 -12.92 -7.13 16.30
C GLU A 78 -13.47 -8.40 15.63
N ALA A 79 -14.49 -8.27 14.78
CA ALA A 79 -15.07 -9.38 14.03
C ALA A 79 -14.04 -10.01 13.08
N PHE A 80 -13.26 -9.18 12.36
CA PHE A 80 -12.15 -9.64 11.53
C PHE A 80 -11.06 -10.31 12.38
N ALA A 81 -10.59 -9.65 13.44
CA ALA A 81 -9.52 -10.16 14.29
C ALA A 81 -9.86 -11.52 14.94
N THR A 82 -11.13 -11.71 15.30
CA THR A 82 -11.61 -12.94 15.94
C THR A 82 -11.81 -14.06 14.93
N ARG A 83 -12.51 -13.81 13.82
CA ARG A 83 -12.85 -14.84 12.82
C ARG A 83 -11.64 -15.36 12.05
N PHE A 84 -10.60 -14.54 11.92
CA PHE A 84 -9.43 -14.84 11.09
C PHE A 84 -8.12 -14.99 11.87
N ALA A 85 -8.17 -15.18 13.19
CA ALA A 85 -7.01 -15.56 13.98
C ALA A 85 -6.31 -16.80 13.38
N GLY A 86 -4.99 -16.73 13.24
CA GLY A 86 -4.17 -17.76 12.59
C GLY A 86 -4.34 -17.89 11.06
N ARG A 87 -5.21 -17.09 10.43
CA ARG A 87 -5.47 -17.10 8.98
C ARG A 87 -4.98 -15.84 8.27
N VAL A 88 -4.85 -14.73 8.99
CA VAL A 88 -4.29 -13.46 8.50
C VAL A 88 -3.23 -12.94 9.47
N ALA A 89 -2.21 -12.25 8.95
CA ALA A 89 -1.13 -11.67 9.76
C ALA A 89 -1.51 -10.32 10.37
N GLY A 90 -2.38 -9.56 9.68
CA GLY A 90 -2.71 -8.20 10.08
C GLY A 90 -3.97 -7.66 9.41
N ILE A 91 -4.47 -6.57 9.98
CA ILE A 91 -5.67 -5.84 9.56
C ILE A 91 -5.29 -4.37 9.43
N VAL A 92 -5.46 -3.77 8.25
CA VAL A 92 -5.18 -2.35 7.99
C VAL A 92 -6.46 -1.52 8.11
N VAL A 93 -6.36 -0.41 8.84
CA VAL A 93 -7.41 0.61 9.00
C VAL A 93 -6.83 1.99 8.77
N HIS A 94 -7.52 2.83 8.01
CA HIS A 94 -7.09 4.22 7.76
C HIS A 94 -7.17 5.11 9.00
N ASP A 95 -6.18 6.00 9.16
CA ASP A 95 -6.33 7.16 10.01
C ASP A 95 -7.41 8.14 9.49
N ARG A 96 -7.78 9.12 10.32
CA ARG A 96 -8.83 10.11 10.01
C ARG A 96 -8.38 11.49 10.39
N ALA A 97 -8.80 12.50 9.62
CA ALA A 97 -8.47 13.91 9.90
C ALA A 97 -8.75 14.31 11.36
N ALA A 98 -9.87 13.85 11.92
CA ALA A 98 -10.26 14.12 13.32
C ALA A 98 -9.30 13.55 14.38
N MET A 99 -8.42 12.59 14.01
CA MET A 99 -7.48 11.95 14.94
C MET A 99 -6.37 12.89 15.40
N ARG A 100 -5.99 13.91 14.61
CA ARG A 100 -4.91 14.85 14.96
C ARG A 100 -5.10 15.50 16.32
N GLY A 101 -6.35 15.89 16.65
CA GLY A 101 -6.70 16.52 17.93
C GLY A 101 -7.10 15.55 19.03
N ARG A 102 -7.13 14.23 18.74
CA ARG A 102 -7.72 13.19 19.59
C ARG A 102 -6.80 11.98 19.75
N THR A 103 -5.47 12.20 19.73
CA THR A 103 -4.46 11.13 19.75
C THR A 103 -4.65 10.15 20.92
N ALA A 104 -5.01 10.63 22.12
CA ALA A 104 -5.25 9.76 23.27
C ALA A 104 -6.42 8.77 23.02
N GLU A 105 -7.51 9.25 22.43
CA GLU A 105 -8.67 8.41 22.10
C GLU A 105 -8.36 7.39 21.01
N VAL A 106 -7.44 7.71 20.09
CA VAL A 106 -6.93 6.74 19.09
C VAL A 106 -6.15 5.62 19.78
N VAL A 107 -5.27 5.97 20.72
CA VAL A 107 -4.51 4.99 21.50
C VAL A 107 -5.45 4.07 22.29
N ASP A 108 -6.48 4.63 22.94
CA ASP A 108 -7.46 3.85 23.68
C ASP A 108 -8.28 2.93 22.77
N ALA A 109 -8.71 3.42 21.60
CA ALA A 109 -9.39 2.59 20.62
C ALA A 109 -8.50 1.45 20.09
N LEU A 110 -7.20 1.71 19.84
CA LEU A 110 -6.24 0.69 19.45
C LEU A 110 -5.96 -0.32 20.56
N ARG A 111 -5.97 0.10 21.83
CA ARG A 111 -5.91 -0.83 22.98
C ARG A 111 -7.12 -1.74 23.05
N GLU A 112 -8.31 -1.21 22.78
CA GLU A 112 -9.56 -1.97 22.76
C GLU A 112 -9.53 -3.08 21.68
N VAL A 113 -9.19 -2.71 20.44
CA VAL A 113 -9.19 -3.66 19.31
C VAL A 113 -7.95 -4.55 19.30
N GLY A 114 -6.80 -4.03 19.74
CA GLY A 114 -5.49 -4.71 19.81
C GLY A 114 -5.26 -5.53 21.09
N ARG A 115 -6.33 -5.87 21.82
CA ARG A 115 -6.23 -6.72 23.02
C ARG A 115 -5.60 -8.09 22.72
N PRO A 116 -4.81 -8.66 23.64
CA PRO A 116 -4.09 -9.92 23.40
C PRO A 116 -5.05 -11.05 23.04
N ARG A 117 -4.73 -11.77 21.97
CA ARG A 117 -5.47 -12.94 21.48
C ARG A 117 -4.47 -13.93 20.93
N ARG A 118 -4.65 -15.21 21.26
CA ARG A 118 -3.83 -16.28 20.68
C ARG A 118 -3.97 -16.23 19.16
N ASP A 119 -2.84 -16.17 18.46
CA ASP A 119 -2.75 -16.12 17.00
C ASP A 119 -3.54 -14.95 16.37
N GLY A 120 -3.83 -13.89 17.14
CA GLY A 120 -4.56 -12.72 16.67
C GLY A 120 -3.74 -11.86 15.70
N PRO A 121 -4.36 -11.30 14.65
CA PRO A 121 -3.65 -10.43 13.71
C PRO A 121 -3.31 -9.08 14.36
N VAL A 122 -2.23 -8.45 13.88
CA VAL A 122 -1.87 -7.08 14.26
C VAL A 122 -2.81 -6.10 13.57
N VAL A 123 -3.38 -5.15 14.32
CA VAL A 123 -4.12 -4.01 13.75
C VAL A 123 -3.13 -2.92 13.38
N PHE A 124 -2.99 -2.64 12.10
CA PHE A 124 -2.18 -1.54 11.57
C PHE A 124 -3.06 -0.33 11.32
N LEU A 125 -2.79 0.78 12.00
CA LEU A 125 -3.36 2.07 11.63
C LEU A 125 -2.52 2.66 10.51
N GLU A 126 -3.10 3.01 9.38
CA GLU A 126 -2.40 3.50 8.19
C GLU A 126 -2.33 5.02 8.12
N TYR A 127 -1.19 5.54 7.64
CA TYR A 127 -1.07 6.95 7.24
C TYR A 127 -1.86 7.19 5.95
N ALA A 128 -3.08 7.73 6.05
CA ALA A 128 -4.00 7.82 4.91
C ALA A 128 -4.41 9.26 4.57
N VAL A 129 -4.65 10.09 5.58
CA VAL A 129 -5.25 11.43 5.40
C VAL A 129 -4.28 12.60 5.50
N GLY A 130 -2.97 12.32 5.58
CA GLY A 130 -1.93 13.37 5.57
C GLY A 130 -1.79 14.12 6.90
N LEU A 131 -1.87 13.43 8.04
CA LEU A 131 -1.74 14.07 9.37
C LEU A 131 -0.32 14.53 9.74
N GLY A 132 0.66 14.29 8.87
CA GLY A 132 2.03 14.74 9.03
C GLY A 132 2.93 13.66 9.66
N PRO A 133 4.15 13.44 9.13
CA PRO A 133 5.06 12.39 9.62
C PRO A 133 5.40 12.50 11.11
N ALA A 134 5.56 13.73 11.64
CA ALA A 134 5.90 13.94 13.04
C ALA A 134 4.80 13.47 14.01
N TRP A 135 3.54 13.82 13.72
CA TRP A 135 2.40 13.35 14.51
C TRP A 135 2.28 11.81 14.44
N TYR A 136 2.51 11.25 13.25
CA TYR A 136 2.39 9.81 13.05
C TYR A 136 3.47 9.03 13.78
N ALA A 137 4.72 9.52 13.79
CA ALA A 137 5.80 8.96 14.60
C ALA A 137 5.51 9.04 16.11
N GLU A 138 4.93 10.16 16.57
CA GLU A 138 4.51 10.31 17.97
C GLU A 138 3.40 9.31 18.33
N LEU A 139 2.40 9.14 17.46
CA LEU A 139 1.36 8.14 17.65
C LEU A 139 1.95 6.72 17.73
N ALA A 140 2.86 6.37 16.83
CA ALA A 140 3.55 5.09 16.84
C ALA A 140 4.25 4.84 18.19
N ALA A 141 4.94 5.84 18.72
CA ALA A 141 5.59 5.76 20.04
C ALA A 141 4.58 5.55 21.18
N ARG A 142 3.42 6.22 21.12
CA ARG A 142 2.34 6.09 22.12
C ARG A 142 1.62 4.74 22.11
N ILE A 143 1.71 3.97 21.01
CA ILE A 143 1.13 2.63 20.91
C ILE A 143 2.18 1.50 21.01
N ALA A 144 3.43 1.83 21.34
CA ALA A 144 4.51 0.86 21.42
C ALA A 144 4.25 -0.26 22.46
N ASP A 145 3.46 0.01 23.50
CA ASP A 145 3.03 -0.93 24.54
C ASP A 145 1.78 -1.75 24.17
N VAL A 146 1.07 -1.42 23.08
CA VAL A 146 -0.21 -2.06 22.71
C VAL A 146 0.03 -3.33 21.91
N GLU A 147 -0.13 -4.52 22.50
CA GLU A 147 0.37 -5.81 21.99
C GLU A 147 0.08 -6.08 20.49
N LEU A 148 -1.19 -6.11 20.08
CA LEU A 148 -1.61 -6.39 18.71
C LEU A 148 -2.01 -5.12 17.93
N ALA A 149 -1.30 -4.01 18.17
CA ALA A 149 -1.45 -2.80 17.38
C ALA A 149 -0.09 -2.27 16.89
N SER A 150 -0.07 -1.75 15.67
CA SER A 150 1.06 -1.03 15.11
C SER A 150 0.61 -0.10 13.98
N VAL A 151 1.54 0.31 13.13
CA VAL A 151 1.32 1.31 12.07
C VAL A 151 1.58 0.72 10.68
N CYS A 152 0.84 1.24 9.69
CA CYS A 152 1.11 1.04 8.27
C CYS A 152 1.56 2.37 7.64
N ILE A 153 2.82 2.43 7.21
CA ILE A 153 3.34 3.57 6.47
C ILE A 153 3.00 3.36 4.99
N ASP A 154 1.94 4.01 4.53
CA ASP A 154 1.71 4.17 3.10
C ASP A 154 2.69 5.23 2.56
N ILE A 155 3.64 4.79 1.72
CA ILE A 155 4.71 5.67 1.26
C ILE A 155 4.20 6.72 0.28
N GLY A 156 3.21 6.41 -0.55
CA GLY A 156 2.68 7.35 -1.54
C GLY A 156 1.88 8.47 -0.89
N HIS A 157 1.05 8.19 0.12
CA HIS A 157 0.35 9.20 0.91
C HIS A 157 1.34 10.15 1.62
N VAL A 158 2.40 9.59 2.21
CA VAL A 158 3.47 10.39 2.84
C VAL A 158 4.18 11.24 1.78
N GLY A 159 4.54 10.65 0.63
CA GLY A 159 5.25 11.30 -0.46
C GLY A 159 4.49 12.44 -1.11
N ILE A 160 3.21 12.23 -1.42
CA ILE A 160 2.33 13.27 -1.98
C ILE A 160 2.19 14.43 -1.02
N GLN A 161 2.05 14.18 0.29
CA GLN A 161 2.00 15.24 1.27
C GLN A 161 3.32 16.01 1.35
N ALA A 162 4.46 15.31 1.37
CA ALA A 162 5.78 15.93 1.38
C ALA A 162 6.02 16.80 0.13
N ALA A 163 5.63 16.32 -1.04
CA ALA A 163 5.71 17.08 -2.28
C ALA A 163 4.79 18.32 -2.24
N ARG A 164 3.58 18.21 -1.68
CA ARG A 164 2.66 19.35 -1.49
C ARG A 164 3.27 20.42 -0.62
N ASP A 165 3.82 20.03 0.52
CA ASP A 165 4.43 20.95 1.46
C ASP A 165 5.66 21.63 0.85
N ALA A 166 6.51 20.88 0.13
CA ALA A 166 7.67 21.41 -0.56
C ALA A 166 7.29 22.42 -1.67
N LEU A 167 6.29 22.11 -2.50
CA LEU A 167 5.83 23.02 -3.54
C LEU A 167 5.20 24.29 -2.96
N ALA A 168 4.41 24.17 -1.89
CA ALA A 168 3.76 25.32 -1.26
C ALA A 168 4.77 26.36 -0.73
N VAL A 169 5.97 25.92 -0.34
CA VAL A 169 7.07 26.79 0.10
C VAL A 169 7.71 27.52 -1.08
N THR A 170 8.00 26.82 -2.17
CA THR A 170 8.74 27.38 -3.32
C THR A 170 7.85 28.15 -4.29
N ARG A 171 6.58 27.76 -4.42
CA ARG A 171 5.59 28.32 -5.33
C ARG A 171 4.22 28.45 -4.65
N PRO A 172 4.04 29.44 -3.76
CA PRO A 172 2.75 29.68 -3.12
C PRO A 172 1.64 29.89 -4.15
N GLY A 173 0.54 29.15 -4.02
CA GLY A 173 -0.63 29.25 -4.91
C GLY A 173 -0.59 28.42 -6.19
N ILE A 174 0.47 27.62 -6.43
CA ILE A 174 0.46 26.59 -7.48
C ILE A 174 -0.02 25.27 -6.88
N GLU A 175 -1.04 24.68 -7.52
CA GLU A 175 -1.51 23.33 -7.19
C GLU A 175 -0.65 22.29 -7.91
N LEU A 176 -0.28 21.21 -7.21
CA LEU A 176 0.57 20.15 -7.76
C LEU A 176 0.00 19.45 -9.00
N GLY A 177 -1.32 19.50 -9.20
CA GLY A 177 -2.00 18.93 -10.36
C GLY A 177 -1.94 19.79 -11.63
N THR A 178 -1.40 21.02 -11.55
CA THR A 178 -1.36 21.96 -12.68
C THR A 178 0.08 22.21 -13.10
N VAL A 179 0.62 21.38 -14.01
CA VAL A 179 1.98 21.57 -14.55
C VAL A 179 1.95 22.10 -15.97
N THR A 180 2.77 23.13 -16.18
CA THR A 180 3.15 23.65 -17.48
C THR A 180 4.65 23.39 -17.68
N ALA A 181 5.16 23.64 -18.89
CA ALA A 181 6.61 23.59 -19.12
C ALA A 181 7.39 24.52 -18.18
N GLU A 182 6.76 25.60 -17.68
CA GLU A 182 7.39 26.58 -16.81
C GLU A 182 7.46 26.14 -15.33
N SER A 183 6.53 25.31 -14.87
CA SER A 183 6.47 24.84 -13.47
C SER A 183 7.00 23.41 -13.26
N VAL A 184 7.40 22.71 -14.34
CA VAL A 184 7.79 21.30 -14.26
C VAL A 184 9.04 21.05 -13.41
N ALA A 185 10.02 21.96 -13.46
CA ALA A 185 11.23 21.85 -12.65
C ALA A 185 10.89 21.96 -11.15
N ASP A 186 10.05 22.93 -10.78
CA ASP A 186 9.61 23.12 -9.39
C ASP A 186 8.83 21.90 -8.88
N VAL A 187 7.97 21.31 -9.71
CA VAL A 187 7.23 20.10 -9.34
C VAL A 187 8.16 18.89 -9.19
N GLN A 188 9.12 18.71 -10.09
CA GLN A 188 10.11 17.63 -9.96
C GLN A 188 10.97 17.82 -8.70
N ASP A 189 11.41 19.05 -8.41
CA ASP A 189 12.14 19.37 -7.18
C ASP A 189 11.30 19.06 -5.93
N ALA A 190 10.01 19.44 -5.94
CA ALA A 190 9.09 19.13 -4.86
C ALA A 190 8.87 17.60 -4.69
N THR A 191 8.74 16.84 -5.79
CA THR A 191 8.60 15.38 -5.71
C THR A 191 9.85 14.70 -5.13
N ARG A 192 11.05 15.25 -5.38
CA ARG A 192 12.29 14.72 -4.80
C ARG A 192 12.37 14.88 -3.28
N ALA A 193 11.55 15.74 -2.67
CA ALA A 193 11.43 15.85 -1.21
C ALA A 193 10.73 14.63 -0.56
N ALA A 194 10.01 13.82 -1.35
CA ALA A 194 9.23 12.69 -0.84
C ALA A 194 10.09 11.59 -0.20
N LEU A 195 11.18 11.17 -0.86
CA LEU A 195 12.00 10.05 -0.41
C LEU A 195 12.62 10.31 0.99
N PRO A 196 13.34 11.42 1.24
CA PRO A 196 13.90 11.70 2.56
C PRO A 196 12.86 11.64 3.69
N VAL A 197 11.66 12.18 3.47
CA VAL A 197 10.59 12.20 4.47
C VAL A 197 10.10 10.79 4.82
N VAL A 198 9.93 9.92 3.82
CA VAL A 198 9.58 8.51 4.06
C VAL A 198 10.67 7.80 4.84
N LEU A 199 11.94 7.97 4.45
CA LEU A 199 13.07 7.33 5.12
C LEU A 199 13.19 7.78 6.58
N ASP A 200 13.00 9.06 6.87
CA ASP A 200 13.06 9.59 8.23
C ASP A 200 11.89 9.11 9.09
N LEU A 201 10.68 9.00 8.52
CA LEU A 201 9.55 8.41 9.23
C LEU A 201 9.82 6.93 9.57
N VAL A 202 10.34 6.15 8.63
CA VAL A 202 10.71 4.75 8.85
C VAL A 202 11.78 4.63 9.94
N ARG A 203 12.80 5.50 9.94
CA ARG A 203 13.83 5.54 10.99
C ARG A 203 13.28 5.93 12.36
N ALA A 204 12.28 6.79 12.42
CA ALA A 204 11.64 7.19 13.67
C ALA A 204 10.78 6.05 14.26
N VAL A 205 10.09 5.29 13.40
CA VAL A 205 9.14 4.25 13.83
C VAL A 205 9.81 2.89 14.04
N GLY A 206 10.74 2.49 13.17
CA GLY A 206 11.36 1.16 13.18
C GLY A 206 11.94 0.71 14.53
N PRO A 207 12.69 1.58 15.25
CA PRO A 207 13.28 1.23 16.55
C PRO A 207 12.29 0.93 17.68
N LEU A 208 10.98 1.19 17.49
CA LEU A 208 9.95 0.97 18.52
C LEU A 208 9.66 -0.52 18.80
N GLY A 209 10.29 -1.43 18.06
CA GLY A 209 10.24 -2.87 18.34
C GLY A 209 8.95 -3.57 17.92
N LYS A 210 8.05 -2.87 17.24
CA LYS A 210 6.83 -3.40 16.62
C LYS A 210 7.09 -3.90 15.19
N THR A 211 6.19 -4.73 14.68
CA THR A 211 6.11 -4.96 13.23
C THR A 211 5.57 -3.70 12.57
N VAL A 212 6.31 -3.13 11.62
CA VAL A 212 5.87 -1.98 10.82
C VAL A 212 5.41 -2.51 9.46
N HIS A 213 4.18 -2.18 9.09
CA HIS A 213 3.69 -2.47 7.75
C HIS A 213 3.96 -1.29 6.83
N LEU A 214 4.29 -1.56 5.56
CA LEU A 214 4.40 -0.52 4.55
C LEU A 214 3.61 -0.94 3.32
N HIS A 215 2.75 -0.04 2.86
CA HIS A 215 2.21 -0.10 1.50
C HIS A 215 3.21 0.56 0.57
N LEU A 216 3.53 -0.16 -0.50
CA LEU A 216 4.55 0.16 -1.47
C LEU A 216 3.86 0.41 -2.81
N HIS A 217 3.93 1.64 -3.24
CA HIS A 217 3.54 2.07 -4.56
C HIS A 217 4.31 3.34 -4.90
N ASP A 218 4.43 3.61 -6.19
CA ASP A 218 5.01 4.85 -6.67
C ASP A 218 3.91 5.79 -7.12
N GLY A 219 4.28 7.02 -7.42
CA GLY A 219 3.31 7.99 -7.86
C GLY A 219 3.94 9.20 -8.51
N HIS A 220 3.06 10.08 -8.93
CA HIS A 220 3.42 11.44 -9.23
C HIS A 220 2.17 12.33 -9.09
N PRO A 221 2.27 13.49 -8.43
CA PRO A 221 1.14 14.42 -8.25
C PRO A 221 0.42 14.88 -9.53
N LEU A 222 0.99 14.60 -10.71
CA LEU A 222 0.40 14.92 -12.01
C LEU A 222 -0.50 13.86 -12.58
N ILE A 223 -0.50 12.67 -11.99
CA ILE A 223 -1.33 11.61 -12.49
C ILE A 223 -2.76 11.83 -11.97
N PRO A 224 -3.75 12.05 -12.85
CA PRO A 224 -5.11 12.33 -12.42
C PRO A 224 -5.74 11.13 -11.70
N GLY A 225 -6.54 11.43 -10.68
CA GLY A 225 -7.21 10.42 -9.87
C GLY A 225 -6.33 9.92 -8.73
N LEU A 226 -5.90 8.66 -8.79
CA LEU A 226 -5.12 8.01 -7.74
C LEU A 226 -3.63 8.15 -8.04
N ALA A 227 -3.11 9.34 -7.72
CA ALA A 227 -1.78 9.83 -8.11
C ALA A 227 -0.59 9.03 -7.56
N ASP A 228 -0.85 8.13 -6.61
CA ASP A 228 0.12 7.47 -5.75
C ASP A 228 0.09 5.95 -5.81
N HIS A 229 -0.77 5.31 -6.62
CA HIS A 229 -0.84 3.84 -6.65
C HIS A 229 -0.33 3.24 -7.97
N PHE A 230 0.86 3.67 -8.39
CA PHE A 230 1.53 3.26 -9.62
C PHE A 230 2.67 2.26 -9.39
N SER A 231 3.10 1.63 -10.49
CA SER A 231 4.35 0.88 -10.53
C SER A 231 5.57 1.79 -10.43
N PHE A 232 6.59 1.32 -9.72
CA PHE A 232 7.93 1.90 -9.68
C PHE A 232 8.69 1.84 -11.02
N LEU A 233 8.15 1.13 -12.01
CA LEU A 233 8.72 1.00 -13.35
C LEU A 233 8.10 1.98 -14.35
N THR A 234 7.05 2.70 -13.95
CA THR A 234 6.33 3.62 -14.84
C THR A 234 6.98 5.01 -14.85
N ARG A 235 7.14 5.57 -16.05
CA ARG A 235 7.46 6.99 -16.25
C ARG A 235 6.18 7.79 -16.40
N VAL A 236 6.18 9.05 -15.97
CA VAL A 236 5.00 9.92 -15.98
C VAL A 236 4.93 10.66 -17.31
N PRO A 237 3.99 10.37 -18.23
CA PRO A 237 3.96 11.02 -19.54
C PRO A 237 3.61 12.51 -19.41
N VAL A 238 4.24 13.36 -20.23
CA VAL A 238 3.92 14.79 -20.33
C VAL A 238 3.81 15.26 -21.80
N PRO A 239 2.99 16.29 -22.10
CA PRO A 239 2.73 16.71 -23.49
C PRO A 239 3.84 17.58 -24.10
N PHE A 240 4.92 17.87 -23.36
CA PHE A 240 6.06 18.68 -23.79
C PHE A 240 7.39 17.97 -23.48
N ALA A 241 8.49 18.50 -24.00
CA ALA A 241 9.82 17.93 -23.78
C ALA A 241 10.46 18.49 -22.49
N VAL A 242 11.03 17.60 -21.68
CA VAL A 242 11.86 17.90 -20.50
C VAL A 242 13.13 17.08 -20.66
N ASP A 243 14.29 17.73 -20.72
CA ASP A 243 15.60 17.09 -20.94
C ASP A 243 15.63 16.09 -22.11
N GLY A 244 14.95 16.47 -23.21
CA GLY A 244 14.86 15.65 -24.43
C GLY A 244 13.89 14.48 -24.36
N ARG A 245 13.11 14.34 -23.28
CA ARG A 245 12.11 13.27 -23.08
C ARG A 245 10.70 13.84 -22.96
N ARG A 246 9.69 13.03 -23.27
CA ARG A 246 8.26 13.38 -23.08
C ARG A 246 7.67 12.66 -21.85
N SER A 247 8.48 12.55 -20.81
CA SER A 247 8.11 11.90 -19.56
C SER A 247 8.95 12.42 -18.40
N LEU A 248 8.39 12.40 -17.20
CA LEU A 248 9.07 12.74 -15.95
C LEU A 248 9.44 11.49 -15.14
N ASP A 249 10.35 11.70 -14.20
CA ASP A 249 10.63 10.72 -13.16
C ASP A 249 9.44 10.64 -12.18
N PRO A 250 9.09 9.45 -11.68
CA PRO A 250 8.11 9.32 -10.61
C PRO A 250 8.73 9.77 -9.26
N MET A 251 7.96 9.70 -8.16
CA MET A 251 8.45 10.11 -6.83
C MET A 251 9.64 9.28 -6.35
N TYR A 252 9.65 7.97 -6.63
CA TYR A 252 10.67 7.06 -6.07
C TYR A 252 11.45 6.30 -7.13
N GLY A 253 10.76 5.71 -8.10
CA GLY A 253 11.30 4.77 -9.06
C GLY A 253 11.95 3.53 -8.40
N PRO A 254 12.71 2.73 -9.18
CA PRO A 254 13.32 1.50 -8.67
C PRO A 254 14.38 1.75 -7.60
N ALA A 255 15.13 2.85 -7.71
CA ALA A 255 16.18 3.22 -6.76
C ALA A 255 15.58 3.64 -5.41
N GLY A 256 14.52 4.46 -5.42
CA GLY A 256 13.82 4.86 -4.20
C GLY A 256 13.17 3.67 -3.50
N LEU A 257 12.54 2.75 -4.25
CA LEU A 257 12.02 1.50 -3.69
C LEU A 257 13.11 0.69 -2.98
N ALA A 258 14.26 0.49 -3.63
CA ALA A 258 15.37 -0.26 -3.04
C ALA A 258 15.87 0.40 -1.74
N GLU A 259 15.98 1.73 -1.71
CA GLU A 259 16.39 2.46 -0.52
C GLU A 259 15.36 2.37 0.61
N ILE A 260 14.07 2.50 0.31
CA ILE A 260 12.98 2.34 1.29
C ILE A 260 13.00 0.95 1.91
N LEU A 261 13.09 -0.10 1.08
CA LEU A 261 13.17 -1.49 1.55
C LEU A 261 14.39 -1.72 2.44
N ARG A 262 15.56 -1.21 2.04
CA ARG A 262 16.80 -1.30 2.82
C ARG A 262 16.66 -0.60 4.18
N VAL A 263 16.20 0.65 4.20
CA VAL A 263 16.04 1.41 5.44
C VAL A 263 14.97 0.80 6.35
N ALA A 264 13.86 0.31 5.80
CA ALA A 264 12.80 -0.34 6.58
C ALA A 264 13.28 -1.64 7.23
N THR A 265 14.00 -2.49 6.48
CA THR A 265 14.54 -3.73 7.02
C THR A 265 15.63 -3.49 8.06
N GLU A 266 16.49 -2.48 7.85
CA GLU A 266 17.52 -2.08 8.81
C GLU A 266 16.90 -1.51 10.10
N ALA A 267 16.02 -0.51 9.98
CA ALA A 267 15.46 0.21 11.12
C ALA A 267 14.51 -0.65 11.98
N CYS A 268 13.68 -1.51 11.35
CA CYS A 268 12.76 -2.37 12.09
C CYS A 268 13.46 -3.59 12.70
N GLY A 269 14.59 -4.00 12.12
CA GLY A 269 15.27 -5.25 12.45
C GLY A 269 14.59 -6.49 11.84
N THR A 270 15.26 -7.64 12.02
CA THR A 270 14.89 -8.89 11.36
C THR A 270 13.44 -9.31 11.64
N GLY A 271 12.66 -9.47 10.57
CA GLY A 271 11.31 -10.04 10.64
C GLY A 271 10.22 -9.07 11.11
N ARG A 272 10.53 -7.79 11.30
CA ARG A 272 9.57 -6.76 11.74
C ARG A 272 9.13 -5.80 10.64
N ALA A 273 9.80 -5.78 9.50
CA ALA A 273 9.27 -5.09 8.32
C ALA A 273 8.30 -6.02 7.57
N SER A 274 7.12 -5.51 7.25
CA SER A 274 6.10 -6.20 6.44
C SER A 274 5.73 -5.32 5.27
N PHE A 275 5.72 -5.84 4.04
CA PHE A 275 5.51 -5.05 2.83
C PHE A 275 4.33 -5.56 2.01
N THR A 276 3.59 -4.63 1.38
CA THR A 276 2.58 -4.91 0.35
C THR A 276 2.78 -3.99 -0.83
N LEU A 277 2.82 -4.54 -2.05
CA LEU A 277 2.73 -3.77 -3.28
C LEU A 277 1.26 -3.48 -3.59
N GLU A 278 0.87 -2.22 -3.47
CA GLU A 278 -0.50 -1.76 -3.56
C GLU A 278 -0.70 -0.92 -4.84
N ILE A 279 -0.54 -1.58 -5.98
CA ILE A 279 -0.59 -0.94 -7.30
C ILE A 279 -2.01 -1.03 -7.85
N HIS A 280 -2.64 0.11 -8.12
CA HIS A 280 -4.06 0.20 -8.52
C HIS A 280 -4.25 0.65 -9.97
N GLN A 281 -3.41 1.59 -10.43
CA GLN A 281 -3.57 2.24 -11.71
C GLN A 281 -2.62 1.64 -12.74
N VAL A 282 -3.20 0.90 -13.69
CA VAL A 282 -2.50 0.45 -14.89
C VAL A 282 -3.48 0.29 -16.03
N GLU A 283 -3.17 0.97 -17.12
CA GLU A 283 -3.85 0.81 -18.39
C GLU A 283 -3.04 -0.10 -19.29
N GLY A 284 -3.69 -1.10 -19.85
CA GLY A 284 -3.07 -2.05 -20.77
C GLY A 284 -3.89 -3.31 -20.93
N ARG A 285 -3.41 -4.17 -21.82
CA ARG A 285 -3.98 -5.48 -22.11
C ARG A 285 -2.84 -6.45 -22.34
N LEU A 286 -2.93 -7.62 -21.71
CA LEU A 286 -2.02 -8.72 -21.93
C LEU A 286 -2.88 -9.94 -22.31
N PRO A 287 -2.68 -10.54 -23.49
CA PRO A 287 -3.46 -11.70 -23.91
C PRO A 287 -3.52 -12.78 -22.82
N VAL A 288 -4.70 -13.35 -22.62
CA VAL A 288 -4.89 -14.52 -21.75
C VAL A 288 -4.91 -15.78 -22.60
N HIS A 289 -4.16 -16.79 -22.17
CA HIS A 289 -4.08 -18.09 -22.85
C HIS A 289 -4.70 -19.21 -22.00
N ASP A 290 -5.22 -18.88 -20.82
CA ASP A 290 -5.86 -19.80 -19.86
C ASP A 290 -7.28 -20.16 -20.32
N THR A 291 -7.37 -20.85 -21.47
CA THR A 291 -8.62 -21.14 -22.16
C THR A 291 -9.63 -21.90 -21.29
N ASP A 292 -9.18 -22.71 -20.35
CA ASP A 292 -10.05 -23.41 -19.39
C ASP A 292 -10.77 -22.46 -18.42
N LEU A 293 -10.17 -21.31 -18.09
CA LEU A 293 -10.78 -20.32 -17.19
C LEU A 293 -11.81 -19.45 -17.90
N PHE A 294 -11.60 -19.17 -19.19
CA PHE A 294 -12.37 -18.18 -19.94
C PHE A 294 -13.12 -18.75 -21.15
N GLY A 295 -13.24 -20.08 -21.27
CA GLY A 295 -13.92 -20.73 -22.40
C GLY A 295 -15.39 -20.32 -22.57
N HIS A 296 -16.04 -19.82 -21.51
CA HIS A 296 -17.40 -19.28 -21.55
C HIS A 296 -17.48 -17.79 -21.92
N TRP A 297 -16.35 -17.07 -21.98
CA TRP A 297 -16.29 -15.65 -22.31
C TRP A 297 -16.19 -15.45 -23.83
N ARG A 298 -17.02 -14.55 -24.37
CA ARG A 298 -16.94 -14.14 -25.79
C ARG A 298 -16.00 -12.96 -26.01
N ASP A 299 -15.85 -12.12 -25.00
CA ASP A 299 -14.96 -10.95 -25.01
C ASP A 299 -13.98 -11.08 -23.84
N LEU A 300 -12.70 -11.20 -24.17
CA LEU A 300 -11.62 -11.38 -23.19
C LEU A 300 -11.02 -10.05 -22.72
N THR A 301 -11.53 -8.90 -23.17
CA THR A 301 -10.95 -7.58 -22.87
C THR A 301 -10.72 -7.37 -21.38
N ASN A 302 -11.68 -7.74 -20.52
CA ASN A 302 -11.52 -7.57 -19.07
C ASN A 302 -10.56 -8.59 -18.45
N ALA A 303 -10.49 -9.82 -18.98
CA ALA A 303 -9.50 -10.81 -18.57
C ALA A 303 -8.08 -10.36 -18.93
N GLU A 304 -7.89 -9.76 -20.11
CA GLU A 304 -6.60 -9.25 -20.56
C GLU A 304 -6.15 -8.01 -19.80
N ARG A 305 -7.08 -7.12 -19.42
CA ARG A 305 -6.81 -5.98 -18.53
C ARG A 305 -6.38 -6.46 -17.14
N MET A 306 -7.08 -7.44 -16.59
CA MET A 306 -6.73 -8.06 -15.32
C MET A 306 -5.35 -8.73 -15.41
N ASN A 307 -5.09 -9.50 -16.47
CA ASN A 307 -3.81 -10.18 -16.69
C ASN A 307 -2.65 -9.19 -16.82
N TYR A 308 -2.86 -8.07 -17.51
CA TYR A 308 -1.87 -7.00 -17.60
C TYR A 308 -1.55 -6.41 -16.23
N TRP A 309 -2.56 -6.09 -15.42
CA TRP A 309 -2.34 -5.58 -14.06
C TRP A 309 -1.58 -6.58 -13.18
N LEU A 310 -1.94 -7.86 -13.24
CA LEU A 310 -1.25 -8.92 -12.50
C LEU A 310 0.21 -9.07 -12.93
N ALA A 311 0.51 -8.92 -14.23
CA ALA A 311 1.88 -8.92 -14.74
C ALA A 311 2.68 -7.73 -14.20
N VAL A 312 2.10 -6.53 -14.19
CA VAL A 312 2.74 -5.35 -13.59
C VAL A 312 3.00 -5.59 -12.10
N LEU A 313 2.05 -6.13 -11.36
CA LEU A 313 2.24 -6.45 -9.94
C LEU A 313 3.38 -7.47 -9.74
N ALA A 314 3.45 -8.50 -10.59
CA ALA A 314 4.52 -9.51 -10.56
C ALA A 314 5.91 -8.90 -10.86
N ASP A 315 6.02 -7.97 -11.82
CA ASP A 315 7.27 -7.28 -12.14
C ASP A 315 7.78 -6.43 -10.97
N ASN A 316 6.87 -5.71 -10.28
CA ASN A 316 7.23 -4.92 -9.10
C ASN A 316 7.58 -5.82 -7.91
N HIS A 317 6.91 -6.97 -7.78
CA HIS A 317 7.26 -7.98 -6.77
C HIS A 317 8.66 -8.55 -7.01
N LEU A 318 9.01 -8.87 -8.26
CA LEU A 318 10.36 -9.29 -8.62
C LEU A 318 11.40 -8.19 -8.32
N LEU A 319 11.09 -6.94 -8.67
CA LEU A 319 11.94 -5.79 -8.36
C LEU A 319 12.21 -5.66 -6.85
N ALA A 320 11.16 -5.65 -6.03
CA ALA A 320 11.26 -5.52 -4.58
C ALA A 320 12.04 -6.69 -3.96
N ARG A 321 11.76 -7.92 -4.40
CA ARG A 321 12.49 -9.11 -3.92
C ARG A 321 13.95 -9.12 -4.33
N THR A 322 14.29 -8.55 -5.47
CA THR A 322 15.68 -8.42 -5.92
C THR A 322 16.41 -7.39 -5.07
N ALA A 323 15.79 -6.24 -4.80
CA ALA A 323 16.34 -5.21 -3.91
C ALA A 323 16.61 -5.73 -2.50
N LEU A 324 15.73 -6.59 -1.96
CA LEU A 324 15.90 -7.21 -0.63
C LEU A 324 16.99 -8.30 -0.56
N ARG A 325 17.59 -8.71 -1.68
CA ARG A 325 18.69 -9.69 -1.73
C ARG A 325 20.07 -9.04 -1.86
N CYS A 326 20.12 -7.76 -2.23
CA CYS A 326 21.34 -6.98 -2.39
C CYS A 326 21.72 -6.31 -1.07
#